data_AF-A0A4R7I715-F1
#
_entry.id   AF-A0A4R7I715-F1
#
_cell.length_a   1.000
_cell.length_b   1.000
_cell.length_c   1.000
_cell.angle_alpha   90.00
_cell.angle_beta   90.00
_cell.angle_gamma   90.00
#
_symmetry.space_group_name_H-M   'P 1'
#
loop_
_entity.id
_entity.type
_entity.pdbx_description
1 polymer ?
#
loop_
_entity_poly.entity_id
_entity_poly.type
_entity_poly.pdbx_seq_one_letter_code
_entity_poly.pdbx_strand_id
1 'polypeptide(L)'
;MATKHDAGTAGTRVDHDAEDSANPIESSHPSGSGADERNRDEPGDEPNDGPSERTGGGVEHDERAERIAATLRPVRTPWAVVIRSFAFVRKEVVEIVRQPRLLALLVIGPFALLVLFGLAYGDDSLEKKAVFVGAQDSIYAEVLDGYEDQLDEFIESEGLVETEAEAVDLLEAGEVDVVVVFPADPITSVMEGERAVIRVLHEEIDPIQAGAVEIAARLAIQEVNATVLSTVAADAQAELRSAGEFGDRFMQLADDADADPDSAAAAATADLSQLAAALDGTAVVLGQLESADPDTRSQLDETRAAVAQAAATAEAVDAGTDDVDTAQLADDLAAVGDMVSDTVVLDPDVLVRPFRSETENVGPDDVTPTDYFTPSSLALLLQHLALTFAALSLVRDRRTGLFELMRVGPLSSIEIVTGKILAYVLVGSVVAATLIGGATLTLGVSVAGSIGWLVVIVLGVLLSSLSLGMALAIVSKTESQAVQFAMLALLAGLFFSGFVLPLDTMRYPVKAISWLLPVTYGIDGLQDIMLAGDAPARATLIGLGALVVVYGALAIIGLTRRLQREDES
;
A
#
# COMPACT_ATOMS: atom_id res chain seq x y z
N MET A 1 14.07 -17.78 -29.88
CA MET A 1 13.75 -19.21 -30.03
C MET A 1 12.51 -19.51 -29.20
N ALA A 2 11.30 -19.40 -29.77
CA ALA A 2 10.06 -19.98 -29.25
C ALA A 2 8.91 -19.71 -30.25
N THR A 3 8.09 -20.72 -30.47
CA THR A 3 7.21 -20.95 -31.62
C THR A 3 5.79 -20.45 -31.42
N LYS A 4 5.23 -19.87 -32.51
CA LYS A 4 3.83 -19.47 -32.69
C LYS A 4 2.99 -20.69 -33.11
N HIS A 5 1.81 -20.88 -32.53
CA HIS A 5 0.86 -21.91 -32.97
C HIS A 5 -0.50 -21.30 -33.28
N ASP A 6 -0.92 -21.50 -34.53
CA ASP A 6 -2.24 -21.22 -35.08
C ASP A 6 -3.30 -22.17 -34.50
N ALA A 7 -4.53 -21.66 -34.35
CA ALA A 7 -5.73 -22.47 -34.48
C ALA A 7 -6.89 -21.60 -34.95
N GLY A 8 -7.31 -21.80 -36.20
CA GLY A 8 -8.60 -21.37 -36.70
C GLY A 8 -9.52 -22.58 -36.86
N THR A 9 -10.83 -22.40 -36.58
CA THR A 9 -11.88 -23.18 -37.24
C THR A 9 -13.22 -22.44 -37.26
N ALA A 10 -13.77 -22.28 -38.47
CA ALA A 10 -15.18 -22.07 -38.77
C ALA A 10 -16.04 -23.20 -38.13
N GLY A 11 -17.27 -23.02 -37.67
CA GLY A 11 -18.44 -22.50 -38.36
C GLY A 11 -19.38 -23.66 -38.68
N THR A 12 -20.58 -23.74 -38.09
CA THR A 12 -21.72 -24.48 -38.66
C THR A 12 -23.05 -23.94 -38.11
N ARG A 13 -23.98 -23.77 -39.02
CA ARG A 13 -25.34 -23.21 -38.94
C ARG A 13 -26.32 -24.35 -39.22
N VAL A 14 -27.42 -24.50 -38.48
CA VAL A 14 -28.64 -25.18 -38.95
C VAL A 14 -29.87 -24.58 -38.24
N ASP A 15 -30.84 -24.16 -39.05
CA ASP A 15 -32.20 -23.71 -38.74
C ASP A 15 -33.23 -24.87 -38.83
N HIS A 16 -34.46 -24.61 -38.34
CA HIS A 16 -35.77 -25.27 -38.65
C HIS A 16 -36.02 -26.68 -38.06
N ASP A 17 -37.23 -27.12 -37.66
CA ASP A 17 -38.65 -26.68 -37.70
C ASP A 17 -39.43 -27.64 -36.73
N ALA A 18 -40.42 -27.18 -35.93
CA ALA A 18 -41.89 -27.29 -36.11
C ALA A 18 -42.61 -28.54 -35.51
N GLU A 19 -43.83 -28.28 -34.98
CA GLU A 19 -44.99 -29.20 -34.80
C GLU A 19 -44.92 -30.30 -33.68
N ASP A 20 -45.96 -30.74 -32.97
CA ASP A 20 -47.42 -30.54 -32.90
C ASP A 20 -47.97 -31.31 -31.64
N SER A 21 -49.19 -30.94 -31.21
CA SER A 21 -50.26 -31.78 -30.63
C SER A 21 -50.49 -32.00 -29.10
N ALA A 22 -51.73 -31.62 -28.70
CA ALA A 22 -52.75 -32.37 -27.95
C ALA A 22 -52.77 -32.49 -26.39
N ASN A 23 -53.48 -31.55 -25.73
CA ASN A 23 -54.74 -31.61 -24.90
C ASN A 23 -55.10 -32.84 -23.97
N PRO A 24 -56.20 -32.84 -23.15
CA PRO A 24 -56.19 -32.73 -21.67
C PRO A 24 -57.08 -33.78 -20.92
N ILE A 25 -57.09 -33.81 -19.57
CA ILE A 25 -58.17 -34.42 -18.72
C ILE A 25 -58.20 -33.62 -17.39
N GLU A 26 -59.23 -32.85 -16.99
CA GLU A 26 -60.65 -33.09 -16.62
C GLU A 26 -60.89 -33.32 -15.11
N SER A 27 -62.08 -32.89 -14.67
CA SER A 27 -62.79 -33.01 -13.39
C SER A 27 -62.58 -31.88 -12.37
N SER A 28 -63.58 -31.33 -11.67
CA SER A 28 -65.04 -31.27 -11.83
C SER A 28 -65.59 -30.37 -10.70
N HIS A 29 -66.55 -29.52 -11.04
CA HIS A 29 -67.47 -28.70 -10.22
C HIS A 29 -68.25 -29.48 -9.12
N PRO A 30 -69.09 -28.87 -8.22
CA PRO A 30 -69.87 -27.65 -8.45
C PRO A 30 -70.14 -26.67 -7.28
N SER A 31 -70.67 -25.53 -7.73
CA SER A 31 -71.39 -24.45 -7.04
C SER A 31 -72.74 -24.90 -6.46
N GLY A 32 -73.21 -24.19 -5.42
CA GLY A 32 -74.59 -24.20 -4.95
C GLY A 32 -74.98 -22.86 -4.31
N SER A 33 -75.93 -22.17 -4.93
CA SER A 33 -76.56 -20.90 -4.54
C SER A 33 -78.03 -21.15 -4.15
N GLY A 34 -78.57 -20.36 -3.22
CA GLY A 34 -80.00 -20.23 -2.90
C GLY A 34 -80.18 -19.83 -1.43
N ALA A 35 -80.51 -18.59 -1.06
CA ALA A 35 -81.78 -17.84 -1.20
C ALA A 35 -82.63 -17.85 0.10
N ASP A 36 -83.43 -16.79 0.25
CA ASP A 36 -84.40 -16.41 1.31
C ASP A 36 -83.85 -15.79 2.61
N GLU A 37 -83.98 -14.49 2.88
CA GLU A 37 -85.15 -13.57 3.03
C GLU A 37 -85.75 -13.51 4.45
N ARG A 38 -85.82 -12.27 4.97
CA ARG A 38 -86.80 -11.71 5.93
C ARG A 38 -86.65 -12.12 7.43
N ASN A 39 -86.83 -11.28 8.46
CA ASN A 39 -87.14 -9.85 8.64
C ASN A 39 -87.16 -9.56 10.17
N ARG A 40 -86.77 -8.35 10.59
CA ARG A 40 -87.21 -7.54 11.78
C ARG A 40 -86.84 -7.91 13.23
N ASP A 41 -86.16 -6.95 13.89
CA ASP A 41 -86.64 -6.02 14.94
C ASP A 41 -87.58 -6.60 16.04
N GLU A 42 -87.49 -6.37 17.36
CA GLU A 42 -86.63 -5.61 18.29
C GLU A 42 -87.06 -6.06 19.74
N PRO A 43 -86.73 -5.40 20.89
CA PRO A 43 -86.22 -6.05 22.10
C PRO A 43 -87.25 -6.24 23.25
N GLY A 44 -86.86 -6.91 24.33
CA GLY A 44 -87.65 -7.04 25.55
C GLY A 44 -86.80 -7.36 26.79
N ASP A 45 -87.09 -6.62 27.86
CA ASP A 45 -86.38 -6.45 29.13
C ASP A 45 -86.18 -7.70 30.02
N GLU A 46 -85.06 -7.61 30.77
CA GLU A 46 -84.65 -8.17 32.08
C GLU A 46 -85.73 -8.74 33.05
N PRO A 47 -85.38 -9.69 33.98
CA PRO A 47 -84.48 -9.37 35.09
C PRO A 47 -83.57 -10.48 35.69
N ASN A 48 -82.40 -10.00 36.13
CA ASN A 48 -81.66 -10.30 37.38
C ASN A 48 -82.06 -11.53 38.22
N ASP A 49 -81.15 -12.51 38.31
CA ASP A 49 -80.98 -13.37 39.49
C ASP A 49 -79.49 -13.61 39.75
N GLY A 50 -79.10 -13.44 41.02
CA GLY A 50 -77.75 -13.59 41.54
C GLY A 50 -77.24 -15.04 41.65
N PRO A 51 -76.11 -15.26 42.33
CA PRO A 51 -75.00 -16.06 41.81
C PRO A 51 -75.19 -17.57 42.02
N SER A 52 -74.95 -18.37 40.97
CA SER A 52 -74.73 -19.81 41.11
C SER A 52 -73.30 -20.17 40.73
N GLU A 53 -72.56 -20.62 41.73
CA GLU A 53 -71.29 -21.33 41.58
C GLU A 53 -71.49 -22.51 40.62
N ARG A 54 -70.75 -22.51 39.51
CA ARG A 54 -70.53 -23.70 38.69
C ARG A 54 -69.04 -23.99 38.62
N THR A 55 -68.53 -24.61 39.66
CA THR A 55 -67.36 -25.50 39.58
C THR A 55 -67.75 -26.70 38.70
N GLY A 56 -67.20 -26.77 37.48
CA GLY A 56 -67.46 -27.90 36.59
C GLY A 56 -66.88 -27.84 35.17
N GLY A 57 -66.17 -26.78 34.77
CA GLY A 57 -65.57 -26.66 33.42
C GLY A 57 -64.06 -26.95 33.34
N GLY A 58 -63.38 -27.13 34.47
CA GLY A 58 -61.93 -27.29 34.52
C GLY A 58 -61.43 -28.69 34.11
N VAL A 59 -62.21 -29.73 34.37
CA VAL A 59 -61.76 -31.13 34.19
C VAL A 59 -61.81 -31.57 32.72
N GLU A 60 -62.79 -31.12 31.94
CA GLU A 60 -62.90 -31.51 30.52
C GLU A 60 -61.83 -30.86 29.63
N HIS A 61 -61.40 -29.63 29.95
CA HIS A 61 -60.31 -28.97 29.23
C HIS A 61 -58.95 -29.62 29.53
N ASP A 62 -58.74 -30.06 30.77
CA ASP A 62 -57.52 -30.75 31.20
C ASP A 62 -57.43 -32.16 30.58
N GLU A 63 -58.53 -32.93 30.55
CA GLU A 63 -58.53 -34.24 29.89
C GLU A 63 -58.35 -34.15 28.37
N ARG A 64 -58.78 -33.05 27.73
CA ARG A 64 -58.56 -32.82 26.29
C ARG A 64 -57.10 -32.46 26.01
N ALA A 65 -56.50 -31.63 26.87
CA ALA A 65 -55.07 -31.30 26.82
C ALA A 65 -54.20 -32.54 27.09
N GLU A 66 -54.56 -33.37 28.07
CA GLU A 66 -53.89 -34.65 28.36
C GLU A 66 -54.04 -35.66 27.21
N ARG A 67 -55.21 -35.75 26.56
CA ARG A 67 -55.41 -36.63 25.39
C ARG A 67 -54.57 -36.19 24.18
N ILE A 68 -54.35 -34.88 23.99
CA ILE A 68 -53.47 -34.34 22.95
C ILE A 68 -51.98 -34.53 23.32
N ALA A 69 -51.63 -34.35 24.59
CA ALA A 69 -50.27 -34.62 25.08
C ALA A 69 -49.92 -36.12 25.00
N ALA A 70 -50.87 -37.02 25.24
CA ALA A 70 -50.70 -38.47 25.18
C ALA A 70 -50.53 -39.01 23.73
N THR A 71 -50.98 -38.25 22.72
CA THR A 71 -50.79 -38.60 21.30
C THR A 71 -49.45 -38.11 20.74
N LEU A 72 -48.84 -37.10 21.35
CA LEU A 72 -47.49 -36.63 21.01
C LEU A 72 -46.43 -37.45 21.74
N ARG A 73 -46.21 -38.71 21.32
CA ARG A 73 -45.04 -39.47 21.78
C ARG A 73 -43.77 -38.72 21.32
N PRO A 74 -42.92 -38.22 22.23
CA PRO A 74 -41.65 -37.65 21.82
C PRO A 74 -40.81 -38.79 21.27
N VAL A 75 -40.62 -38.81 19.96
CA VAL A 75 -39.69 -39.72 19.30
C VAL A 75 -38.28 -39.31 19.75
N ARG A 76 -37.85 -39.83 20.92
CA ARG A 76 -36.50 -39.66 21.48
C ARG A 76 -35.51 -40.63 20.83
N THR A 77 -35.63 -40.81 19.52
CA THR A 77 -34.64 -41.56 18.75
C THR A 77 -33.57 -40.57 18.34
N PRO A 78 -32.26 -40.89 18.46
CA PRO A 78 -31.18 -40.01 18.00
C PRO A 78 -31.37 -39.59 16.52
N TRP A 79 -31.96 -40.48 15.72
CA TRP A 79 -32.36 -40.22 14.33
C TRP A 79 -33.41 -39.11 14.14
N ALA A 80 -34.33 -38.92 15.09
CA ALA A 80 -35.34 -37.86 15.00
C ALA A 80 -34.75 -36.47 15.22
N VAL A 81 -33.68 -36.37 16.01
CA VAL A 81 -32.92 -35.13 16.17
C VAL A 81 -32.21 -34.80 14.87
N VAL A 82 -31.55 -35.78 14.24
CA VAL A 82 -30.87 -35.60 12.94
C VAL A 82 -31.83 -35.14 11.85
N ILE A 83 -33.00 -35.78 11.71
CA ILE A 83 -34.00 -35.41 10.71
C ILE A 83 -34.53 -34.00 10.95
N ARG A 84 -34.79 -33.61 12.21
CA ARG A 84 -35.28 -32.27 12.56
C ARG A 84 -34.21 -31.20 12.29
N SER A 85 -32.96 -31.46 12.65
CA SER A 85 -31.84 -30.58 12.33
C SER A 85 -31.69 -30.41 10.83
N PHE A 86 -31.77 -31.50 10.04
CA PHE A 86 -31.69 -31.41 8.57
C PHE A 86 -32.89 -30.68 7.96
N ALA A 87 -34.08 -30.81 8.53
CA ALA A 87 -35.26 -30.06 8.10
C ALA A 87 -35.09 -28.55 8.36
N PHE A 88 -34.52 -28.16 9.50
CA PHE A 88 -34.20 -26.76 9.80
C PHE A 88 -33.10 -26.23 8.85
N VAL A 89 -32.03 -26.98 8.63
CA VAL A 89 -30.98 -26.62 7.67
C VAL A 89 -31.58 -26.44 6.27
N ARG A 90 -32.40 -27.39 5.81
CA ARG A 90 -33.08 -27.27 4.50
C ARG A 90 -33.96 -26.03 4.43
N LYS A 91 -34.72 -25.72 5.50
CA LYS A 91 -35.55 -24.51 5.55
C LYS A 91 -34.69 -23.26 5.37
N GLU A 92 -33.61 -23.12 6.15
CA GLU A 92 -32.72 -21.96 6.09
C GLU A 92 -32.01 -21.86 4.73
N VAL A 93 -31.54 -22.99 4.18
CA VAL A 93 -30.94 -23.03 2.83
C VAL A 93 -31.95 -22.57 1.76
N VAL A 94 -33.19 -23.06 1.82
CA VAL A 94 -34.24 -22.66 0.88
C VAL A 94 -34.59 -21.18 1.05
N GLU A 95 -34.62 -20.66 2.28
CA GLU A 95 -34.88 -19.25 2.56
C GLU A 95 -33.79 -18.35 1.97
N ILE A 96 -32.52 -18.74 2.07
CA ILE A 96 -31.38 -18.05 1.45
C ILE A 96 -31.46 -18.13 -0.08
N VAL A 97 -31.66 -19.32 -0.66
CA VAL A 97 -31.74 -19.53 -2.12
C VAL A 97 -32.92 -18.78 -2.74
N ARG A 98 -34.01 -18.58 -2.00
CA ARG A 98 -35.16 -17.78 -2.44
C ARG A 98 -34.93 -16.27 -2.46
N GLN A 99 -33.77 -15.79 -2.01
CA GLN A 99 -33.39 -14.38 -2.06
C GLN A 99 -32.30 -14.13 -3.13
N PRO A 100 -32.59 -14.30 -4.43
CA PRO A 100 -31.58 -14.31 -5.48
C PRO A 100 -30.80 -12.99 -5.56
N ARG A 101 -31.42 -11.86 -5.23
CA ARG A 101 -30.75 -10.55 -5.19
C ARG A 101 -29.73 -10.42 -4.06
N LEU A 102 -30.03 -10.96 -2.88
CA LEU A 102 -29.11 -10.93 -1.76
C LEU A 102 -27.93 -11.86 -2.01
N LEU A 103 -28.20 -13.06 -2.55
CA LEU A 103 -27.15 -13.99 -2.97
C LEU A 103 -26.26 -13.42 -4.08
N ALA A 104 -26.87 -12.83 -5.11
CA ALA A 104 -26.12 -12.14 -6.16
C ALA A 104 -25.22 -11.05 -5.58
N LEU A 105 -25.72 -10.23 -4.66
CA LEU A 105 -24.94 -9.16 -4.05
C LEU A 105 -23.78 -9.70 -3.18
N LEU A 106 -24.01 -10.79 -2.45
CA LEU A 106 -23.02 -11.41 -1.57
C LEU A 106 -21.86 -12.05 -2.36
N VAL A 107 -22.15 -12.65 -3.53
CA VAL A 107 -21.16 -13.37 -4.34
C VAL A 107 -20.57 -12.49 -5.44
N ILE A 108 -21.44 -11.86 -6.25
CA ILE A 108 -21.02 -11.04 -7.39
C ILE A 108 -20.40 -9.73 -6.91
N GLY A 109 -20.87 -9.16 -5.79
CA GLY A 109 -20.36 -7.89 -5.27
C GLY A 109 -18.84 -7.92 -5.01
N PRO A 110 -18.34 -8.79 -4.12
CA PRO A 110 -16.90 -8.92 -3.87
C PRO A 110 -16.11 -9.34 -5.10
N PHE A 111 -16.66 -10.23 -5.94
CA PHE A 111 -16.00 -10.63 -7.18
C PHE A 111 -15.89 -9.46 -8.18
N ALA A 112 -16.89 -8.60 -8.26
CA ALA A 112 -16.84 -7.39 -9.07
C ALA A 112 -15.77 -6.43 -8.55
N LEU A 113 -15.61 -6.30 -7.22
CA LEU A 113 -14.49 -5.54 -6.64
C LEU A 113 -13.14 -6.16 -6.98
N LEU A 114 -13.02 -7.49 -6.99
CA LEU A 114 -11.80 -8.19 -7.41
C LEU A 114 -11.48 -7.93 -8.88
N VAL A 115 -12.48 -7.97 -9.76
CA VAL A 115 -12.30 -7.61 -11.18
C VAL A 115 -11.88 -6.16 -11.32
N LEU A 116 -12.51 -5.24 -10.59
CA LEU A 116 -12.10 -3.83 -10.58
C LEU A 116 -10.68 -3.65 -10.07
N PHE A 117 -10.26 -4.39 -9.05
CA PHE A 117 -8.89 -4.38 -8.54
C PHE A 117 -7.91 -4.81 -9.63
N GLY A 118 -8.20 -5.91 -10.34
CA GLY A 118 -7.38 -6.35 -11.47
C GLY A 118 -7.36 -5.39 -12.68
N LEU A 119 -8.35 -4.50 -12.80
CA LEU A 119 -8.38 -3.43 -13.81
C LEU A 119 -7.76 -2.12 -13.31
N ALA A 120 -7.57 -1.96 -12.00
CA ALA A 120 -7.06 -0.74 -11.39
C ALA A 120 -5.57 -0.54 -11.71
N TYR A 121 -4.82 -1.65 -11.68
CA TYR A 121 -3.41 -1.70 -12.02
C TYR A 121 -3.24 -2.23 -13.44
N GLY A 122 -2.45 -1.53 -14.24
CA GLY A 122 -1.83 -2.14 -15.41
C GLY A 122 -0.32 -1.91 -15.35
N ASP A 123 0.40 -2.60 -16.23
CA ASP A 123 1.87 -2.65 -16.39
C ASP A 123 2.61 -1.32 -16.65
N ASP A 124 1.99 -0.16 -16.41
CA ASP A 124 2.68 1.12 -16.63
C ASP A 124 3.47 1.30 -15.33
N SER A 125 4.79 1.27 -15.44
CA SER A 125 5.72 1.46 -14.33
C SER A 125 5.38 2.75 -13.61
N LEU A 126 5.66 2.77 -12.31
CA LEU A 126 5.66 4.00 -11.53
C LEU A 126 6.80 4.87 -12.06
N GLU A 127 6.56 5.65 -13.11
CA GLU A 127 7.50 6.66 -13.61
C GLU A 127 7.55 7.79 -12.57
N LYS A 128 8.25 7.54 -11.46
CA LYS A 128 8.63 8.59 -10.53
C LYS A 128 9.71 9.42 -11.21
N LYS A 129 9.54 10.73 -11.23
CA LYS A 129 10.53 11.63 -11.84
C LYS A 129 11.69 11.80 -10.87
N ALA A 130 12.91 11.56 -11.33
CA ALA A 130 14.09 11.84 -10.50
C ALA A 130 15.06 12.79 -11.17
N VAL A 131 15.69 13.58 -10.33
CA VAL A 131 16.81 14.44 -10.72
C VAL A 131 18.05 14.06 -9.91
N PHE A 132 19.19 14.15 -10.56
CA PHE A 132 20.47 13.76 -9.99
C PHE A 132 21.31 15.01 -9.71
N VAL A 133 21.93 15.11 -8.55
CA VAL A 133 22.79 16.23 -8.18
C VAL A 133 24.25 15.84 -8.31
N GLY A 134 24.99 16.58 -9.15
CA GLY A 134 26.41 16.35 -9.40
C GLY A 134 26.99 17.36 -10.39
N ALA A 135 28.31 17.40 -10.52
CA ALA A 135 28.96 18.22 -11.56
C ALA A 135 28.79 17.57 -12.94
N GLN A 136 28.55 18.37 -13.99
CA GLN A 136 28.34 17.88 -15.37
C GLN A 136 29.55 17.09 -15.92
N ASP A 137 30.77 17.43 -15.48
CA ASP A 137 32.00 16.74 -15.87
C ASP A 137 32.41 15.63 -14.87
N SER A 138 31.52 15.22 -13.96
CA SER A 138 31.82 14.19 -12.96
C SER A 138 31.71 12.76 -13.51
N ILE A 139 32.34 11.81 -12.81
CA ILE A 139 32.20 10.37 -13.07
C ILE A 139 30.73 9.89 -13.06
N TYR A 140 29.84 10.63 -12.39
CA TYR A 140 28.42 10.30 -12.29
C TYR A 140 27.66 10.60 -13.58
N ALA A 141 28.05 11.62 -14.33
CA ALA A 141 27.40 11.97 -15.59
C ALA A 141 27.56 10.86 -16.64
N GLU A 142 28.76 10.28 -16.76
CA GLU A 142 29.04 9.19 -17.69
C GLU A 142 28.32 7.89 -17.30
N VAL A 143 28.17 7.63 -16.00
CA VAL A 143 27.37 6.50 -15.49
C VAL A 143 25.90 6.71 -15.82
N LEU A 144 25.33 7.88 -15.55
CA LEU A 144 23.90 8.13 -15.80
C LEU A 144 23.54 8.00 -17.29
N ASP A 145 24.35 8.56 -18.20
CA ASP A 145 24.17 8.38 -19.64
C ASP A 145 24.29 6.90 -20.08
N GLY A 146 25.17 6.13 -19.43
CA GLY A 146 25.38 4.72 -19.75
C GLY A 146 24.27 3.79 -19.26
N TYR A 147 23.48 4.22 -18.27
CA TYR A 147 22.45 3.41 -17.61
C TYR A 147 21.03 3.97 -17.80
N GLU A 148 20.85 5.03 -18.58
CA GLU A 148 19.56 5.68 -18.89
C GLU A 148 18.49 4.65 -19.31
N ASP A 149 18.79 3.78 -20.27
CA ASP A 149 17.89 2.72 -20.76
C ASP A 149 17.44 1.72 -19.67
N GLN A 150 18.24 1.52 -18.61
CA GLN A 150 17.91 0.63 -17.48
C GLN A 150 17.22 1.36 -16.33
N LEU A 151 17.51 2.64 -16.15
CA LEU A 151 16.88 3.49 -15.15
C LEU A 151 15.46 3.88 -15.56
N ASP A 152 15.22 4.08 -16.87
CA ASP A 152 13.91 4.39 -17.47
C ASP A 152 12.83 3.34 -17.18
N GLU A 153 13.21 2.10 -16.83
CA GLU A 153 12.25 1.07 -16.40
C GLU A 153 11.62 1.38 -15.03
N PHE A 154 12.31 2.17 -14.19
CA PHE A 154 11.94 2.44 -12.80
C PHE A 154 11.70 3.92 -12.48
N ILE A 155 12.35 4.84 -13.21
CA ILE A 155 12.39 6.27 -12.91
C ILE A 155 12.50 7.05 -14.23
N GLU A 156 11.73 8.14 -14.38
CA GLU A 156 11.94 9.09 -15.48
C GLU A 156 13.06 10.07 -15.07
N SER A 157 14.20 10.01 -15.76
CA SER A 157 15.33 10.90 -15.50
C SER A 157 15.08 12.28 -16.08
N GLU A 158 15.01 13.31 -15.23
CA GLU A 158 14.94 14.72 -15.65
C GLU A 158 16.34 15.36 -15.84
N GLY A 159 17.40 14.55 -15.67
CA GLY A 159 18.79 14.94 -15.92
C GLY A 159 19.60 15.28 -14.66
N LEU A 160 20.70 16.01 -14.88
CA LEU A 160 21.69 16.37 -13.85
C LEU A 160 21.59 17.86 -13.50
N VAL A 161 21.58 18.18 -12.22
CA VAL A 161 21.58 19.54 -11.67
C VAL A 161 22.86 19.76 -10.86
N GLU A 162 23.45 20.95 -10.97
CA GLU A 162 24.74 21.25 -10.35
C GLU A 162 24.66 21.46 -8.83
N THR A 163 23.50 21.88 -8.31
CA THR A 163 23.34 22.23 -6.90
C THR A 163 22.16 21.52 -6.25
N GLU A 164 22.36 21.07 -5.00
CA GLU A 164 21.30 20.46 -4.19
C GLU A 164 20.11 21.41 -3.99
N ALA A 165 20.37 22.72 -3.86
CA ALA A 165 19.32 23.72 -3.68
C ALA A 165 18.35 23.79 -4.87
N GLU A 166 18.87 23.79 -6.11
CA GLU A 166 18.01 23.78 -7.30
C GLU A 166 17.20 22.48 -7.41
N ALA A 167 17.79 21.34 -7.05
CA ALA A 167 17.08 20.07 -7.05
C ALA A 167 15.99 19.99 -5.97
N VAL A 168 16.22 20.57 -4.79
CA VAL A 168 15.20 20.69 -3.74
C VAL A 168 14.08 21.65 -4.16
N ASP A 169 14.39 22.77 -4.81
CA ASP A 169 13.35 23.68 -5.35
C ASP A 169 12.45 22.96 -6.38
N LEU A 170 13.01 22.08 -7.22
CA LEU A 170 12.24 21.24 -8.16
C LEU A 170 11.35 20.22 -7.45
N LEU A 171 11.85 19.65 -6.36
CA LEU A 171 11.12 18.70 -5.53
C LEU A 171 9.94 19.39 -4.82
N GLU A 172 10.17 20.55 -4.20
CA GLU A 172 9.12 21.36 -3.55
C GLU A 172 8.08 21.88 -4.56
N ALA A 173 8.48 22.11 -5.81
CA ALA A 173 7.58 22.48 -6.89
C ALA A 173 6.72 21.31 -7.41
N GLY A 174 7.05 20.06 -7.02
CA GLY A 174 6.43 18.84 -7.52
C GLY A 174 6.76 18.54 -8.98
N GLU A 175 7.86 19.10 -9.51
CA GLU A 175 8.36 18.79 -10.86
C GLU A 175 9.11 17.46 -10.89
N VAL A 176 9.70 17.07 -9.75
CA VAL A 176 10.34 15.77 -9.52
C VAL A 176 9.79 15.12 -8.26
N ASP A 177 9.84 13.80 -8.18
CA ASP A 177 9.41 13.03 -6.99
C ASP A 177 10.59 12.66 -6.06
N VAL A 178 11.80 12.51 -6.63
CA VAL A 178 12.99 12.03 -5.92
C VAL A 178 14.23 12.81 -6.37
N VAL A 179 15.07 13.21 -5.42
CA VAL A 179 16.39 13.80 -5.69
C VAL A 179 17.47 12.85 -5.22
N VAL A 180 18.42 12.52 -6.09
CA VAL A 180 19.57 11.69 -5.74
C VAL A 180 20.83 12.54 -5.71
N VAL A 181 21.38 12.75 -4.52
CA VAL A 181 22.58 13.55 -4.30
C VAL A 181 23.80 12.64 -4.18
N PHE A 182 24.68 12.73 -5.18
CA PHE A 182 25.94 11.99 -5.16
C PHE A 182 26.99 12.70 -4.27
N PRO A 183 27.88 11.94 -3.62
CA PRO A 183 28.96 12.52 -2.84
C PRO A 183 29.95 13.25 -3.76
N ALA A 184 30.46 14.40 -3.32
CA ALA A 184 31.34 15.25 -4.14
C ALA A 184 32.69 14.56 -4.48
N ASP A 185 33.23 13.76 -3.55
CA ASP A 185 34.47 13.01 -3.75
C ASP A 185 34.40 11.63 -3.09
N PRO A 186 33.84 10.62 -3.79
CA PRO A 186 33.66 9.28 -3.23
C PRO A 186 34.98 8.55 -2.99
N ILE A 187 36.02 8.89 -3.77
CA ILE A 187 37.31 8.20 -3.72
C ILE A 187 38.01 8.55 -2.42
N THR A 188 38.04 9.84 -2.06
CA THR A 188 38.67 10.30 -0.82
C THR A 188 38.03 9.64 0.40
N SER A 189 36.69 9.59 0.50
CA SER A 189 36.00 8.92 1.60
C SER A 189 36.33 7.42 1.70
N VAL A 190 36.39 6.71 0.56
CA VAL A 190 36.74 5.28 0.53
C VAL A 190 38.18 5.06 0.95
N MET A 191 39.11 5.93 0.54
CA MET A 191 40.53 5.86 0.92
C MET A 191 40.74 6.16 2.41
N GLU A 192 39.90 7.02 3.00
CA GLU A 192 39.87 7.30 4.44
C GLU A 192 39.25 6.16 5.26
N GLY A 193 38.78 5.08 4.62
CA GLY A 193 38.13 3.94 5.27
C GLY A 193 36.66 4.20 5.63
N GLU A 194 36.03 5.22 5.02
CA GLU A 194 34.63 5.55 5.20
C GLU A 194 33.79 5.18 3.96
N ARG A 195 32.50 4.88 4.16
CA ARG A 195 31.59 4.64 3.03
C ARG A 195 31.04 5.96 2.51
N ALA A 196 31.19 6.19 1.21
CA ALA A 196 30.62 7.33 0.52
C ALA A 196 29.07 7.28 0.59
N VAL A 197 28.44 8.39 0.99
CA VAL A 197 26.99 8.46 1.20
C VAL A 197 26.32 9.03 -0.03
N ILE A 198 25.39 8.27 -0.60
CA ILE A 198 24.44 8.75 -1.60
C ILE A 198 23.16 9.10 -0.87
N ARG A 199 22.79 10.38 -0.86
CA ARG A 199 21.56 10.86 -0.21
C ARG A 199 20.41 10.81 -1.21
N VAL A 200 19.26 10.31 -0.77
CA VAL A 200 18.04 10.25 -1.57
C VAL A 200 16.98 11.07 -0.86
N LEU A 201 16.63 12.22 -1.42
CA LEU A 201 15.65 13.14 -0.86
C LEU A 201 14.29 12.89 -1.53
N HIS A 202 13.21 12.93 -0.76
CA HIS A 202 11.83 12.81 -1.26
C HIS A 202 10.83 13.58 -0.36
N GLU A 203 9.63 13.85 -0.85
CA GLU A 203 8.53 14.48 -0.06
C GLU A 203 7.38 13.53 0.28
N GLU A 204 7.57 12.23 0.02
CA GLU A 204 6.51 11.24 0.19
C GLU A 204 6.03 11.12 1.66
N ILE A 205 4.77 11.49 1.90
CA ILE A 205 4.11 11.43 3.23
C ILE A 205 3.50 10.04 3.48
N ASP A 206 3.18 9.29 2.41
CA ASP A 206 2.67 7.92 2.55
C ASP A 206 3.80 6.99 3.03
N PRO A 207 3.67 6.37 4.23
CA PRO A 207 4.72 5.51 4.78
C PRO A 207 4.99 4.27 3.91
N ILE A 208 4.03 3.83 3.08
CA ILE A 208 4.21 2.72 2.14
C ILE A 208 5.09 3.17 0.97
N GLN A 209 4.81 4.34 0.39
CA GLN A 209 5.59 4.85 -0.73
C GLN A 209 6.98 5.35 -0.28
N ALA A 210 7.08 6.03 0.86
CA ALA A 210 8.36 6.43 1.46
C ALA A 210 9.25 5.21 1.73
N GLY A 211 8.67 4.13 2.28
CA GLY A 211 9.37 2.86 2.44
C GLY A 211 9.78 2.21 1.12
N ALA A 212 8.98 2.39 0.05
CA ALA A 212 9.34 1.91 -1.28
C ALA A 212 10.53 2.67 -1.87
N VAL A 213 10.59 4.00 -1.71
CA VAL A 213 11.75 4.82 -2.10
C VAL A 213 13.01 4.36 -1.36
N GLU A 214 12.92 4.15 -0.04
CA GLU A 214 14.04 3.67 0.77
C GLU A 214 14.54 2.28 0.30
N ILE A 215 13.62 1.35 0.02
CA ILE A 215 13.98 0.02 -0.49
C ILE A 215 14.61 0.13 -1.88
N ALA A 216 14.03 0.91 -2.78
CA ALA A 216 14.53 1.12 -4.13
C ALA A 216 15.95 1.72 -4.12
N ALA A 217 16.17 2.75 -3.31
CA ALA A 217 17.49 3.37 -3.13
C ALA A 217 18.54 2.36 -2.63
N ARG A 218 18.19 1.53 -1.63
CA ARG A 218 19.08 0.47 -1.14
C ARG A 218 19.38 -0.58 -2.21
N LEU A 219 18.39 -0.97 -3.01
CA LEU A 219 18.59 -1.95 -4.11
C LEU A 219 19.47 -1.38 -5.22
N ALA A 220 19.21 -0.14 -5.64
CA ALA A 220 20.04 0.55 -6.64
C ALA A 220 21.50 0.66 -6.17
N ILE A 221 21.73 1.05 -4.92
CA ILE A 221 23.08 1.15 -4.36
C ILE A 221 23.75 -0.21 -4.16
N GLN A 222 22.97 -1.27 -3.92
CA GLN A 222 23.51 -2.65 -3.91
C GLN A 222 23.98 -3.08 -5.30
N GLU A 223 23.25 -2.72 -6.36
CA GLU A 223 23.65 -3.00 -7.74
C GLU A 223 24.93 -2.24 -8.12
N VAL A 224 25.02 -0.96 -7.74
CA VAL A 224 26.23 -0.15 -7.91
C VAL A 224 27.40 -0.78 -7.15
N ASN A 225 27.22 -1.13 -5.88
CA ASN A 225 28.27 -1.79 -5.09
C ASN A 225 28.69 -3.14 -5.68
N ALA A 226 27.75 -3.95 -6.20
CA ALA A 226 28.08 -5.23 -6.83
C ALA A 226 28.89 -5.04 -8.12
N THR A 227 28.57 -4.03 -8.91
CA THR A 227 29.31 -3.66 -10.13
C THR A 227 30.72 -3.18 -9.78
N VAL A 228 30.83 -2.28 -8.80
CA VAL A 228 32.11 -1.78 -8.30
C VAL A 228 32.94 -2.92 -7.70
N LEU A 229 32.34 -3.83 -6.93
CA LEU A 229 33.03 -5.02 -6.41
C LEU A 229 33.57 -5.90 -7.54
N SER A 230 32.81 -6.12 -8.62
CA SER A 230 33.27 -6.97 -9.73
C SER A 230 34.46 -6.38 -10.49
N THR A 231 34.60 -5.05 -10.48
CA THR A 231 35.67 -4.31 -11.16
C THR A 231 36.85 -4.07 -10.23
N VAL A 232 36.60 -3.50 -9.04
CA VAL A 232 37.61 -3.12 -8.04
C VAL A 232 38.10 -4.32 -7.24
N ALA A 233 37.28 -5.28 -6.84
CA ALA A 233 37.81 -6.42 -6.08
C ALA A 233 38.60 -7.41 -6.95
N ALA A 234 38.43 -7.40 -8.27
CA ALA A 234 39.30 -8.15 -9.17
C ALA A 234 40.70 -7.52 -9.22
N ASP A 235 40.77 -6.20 -9.35
CA ASP A 235 42.03 -5.46 -9.52
C ASP A 235 42.73 -5.17 -8.17
N ALA A 236 41.99 -4.64 -7.18
CA ALA A 236 42.52 -4.34 -5.84
C ALA A 236 42.90 -5.61 -5.06
N GLN A 237 42.19 -6.74 -5.20
CA GLN A 237 42.67 -7.99 -4.57
C GLN A 237 43.83 -8.63 -5.32
N ALA A 238 44.03 -8.33 -6.61
CA ALA A 238 45.23 -8.77 -7.33
C ALA A 238 46.45 -7.96 -6.86
N GLU A 239 46.31 -6.64 -6.71
CA GLU A 239 47.36 -5.77 -6.17
C GLU A 239 47.63 -6.02 -4.68
N LEU A 240 46.60 -6.11 -3.82
CA LEU A 240 46.78 -6.37 -2.39
C LEU A 240 47.35 -7.76 -2.09
N ARG A 241 47.00 -8.80 -2.86
CA ARG A 241 47.68 -10.10 -2.74
C ARG A 241 49.13 -10.01 -3.14
N SER A 242 49.44 -9.27 -4.21
CA SER A 242 50.84 -9.09 -4.63
C SER A 242 51.65 -8.32 -3.59
N ALA A 243 51.07 -7.29 -2.96
CA ALA A 243 51.71 -6.52 -1.90
C ALA A 243 51.95 -7.35 -0.63
N GLY A 244 50.95 -8.11 -0.16
CA GLY A 244 51.12 -9.03 0.97
C GLY A 244 52.13 -10.14 0.69
N GLU A 245 52.17 -10.67 -0.54
CA GLU A 245 53.20 -11.64 -0.97
C GLU A 245 54.60 -11.02 -0.99
N PHE A 246 54.75 -9.74 -1.35
CA PHE A 246 56.03 -9.03 -1.24
C PHE A 246 56.44 -8.82 0.22
N GLY A 247 55.51 -8.39 1.09
CA GLY A 247 55.75 -8.22 2.53
C GLY A 247 56.26 -9.50 3.19
N ASP A 248 55.52 -10.60 3.05
CA ASP A 248 55.91 -11.92 3.58
C ASP A 248 57.25 -12.40 3.03
N ARG A 249 57.51 -12.13 1.74
CA ARG A 249 58.75 -12.54 1.06
C ARG A 249 59.97 -11.74 1.50
N PHE A 250 59.83 -10.43 1.76
CA PHE A 250 60.94 -9.63 2.29
C PHE A 250 61.23 -9.94 3.75
N MET A 251 60.21 -10.27 4.55
CA MET A 251 60.40 -10.78 5.91
C MET A 251 61.14 -12.13 5.90
N GLN A 252 60.79 -13.02 4.97
CA GLN A 252 61.52 -14.29 4.80
C GLN A 252 62.96 -14.08 4.33
N LEU A 253 63.20 -13.14 3.40
CA LEU A 253 64.54 -12.80 2.94
C LEU A 253 65.38 -12.13 4.04
N ALA A 254 64.77 -11.36 4.95
CA ALA A 254 65.44 -10.81 6.12
C ALA A 254 65.91 -11.92 7.08
N ASP A 255 65.04 -12.90 7.35
CA ASP A 255 65.40 -14.09 8.15
C ASP A 255 66.50 -14.93 7.47
N ASP A 256 66.43 -15.09 6.15
CA ASP A 256 67.42 -15.83 5.36
C ASP A 256 68.76 -15.08 5.27
N ALA A 257 68.76 -13.74 5.31
CA ALA A 257 69.98 -12.93 5.28
C ALA A 257 70.85 -13.13 6.53
N ASP A 258 70.25 -13.47 7.68
CA ASP A 258 70.98 -13.86 8.89
C ASP A 258 71.66 -15.25 8.76
N ALA A 259 71.13 -16.13 7.89
CA ALA A 259 71.60 -17.50 7.73
C ALA A 259 72.54 -17.70 6.53
N ASP A 260 72.22 -17.09 5.38
CA ASP A 260 72.96 -17.16 4.11
C ASP A 260 72.84 -15.81 3.36
N PRO A 261 73.66 -14.81 3.74
CA PRO A 261 73.53 -13.43 3.26
C PRO A 261 73.77 -13.28 1.75
N ASP A 262 74.65 -14.10 1.15
CA ASP A 262 74.95 -14.02 -0.29
C ASP A 262 73.76 -14.50 -1.12
N SER A 263 73.13 -15.60 -0.71
CA SER A 263 71.93 -16.13 -1.39
C SER A 263 70.72 -15.20 -1.19
N ALA A 264 70.57 -14.62 0.00
CA ALA A 264 69.50 -13.69 0.31
C ALA A 264 69.66 -12.36 -0.46
N ALA A 265 70.88 -11.83 -0.56
CA ALA A 265 71.16 -10.60 -1.31
C ALA A 265 70.86 -10.71 -2.80
N ALA A 266 71.23 -11.83 -3.43
CA ALA A 266 70.93 -12.07 -4.84
C ALA A 266 69.41 -12.16 -5.11
N ALA A 267 68.66 -12.80 -4.22
CA ALA A 267 67.20 -12.89 -4.31
C ALA A 267 66.51 -11.55 -4.04
N ALA A 268 66.96 -10.84 -2.99
CA ALA A 268 66.48 -9.52 -2.63
C ALA A 268 66.67 -8.49 -3.74
N THR A 269 67.82 -8.50 -4.44
CA THR A 269 68.10 -7.55 -5.53
C THR A 269 67.05 -7.65 -6.65
N ALA A 270 66.68 -8.87 -7.03
CA ALA A 270 65.65 -9.09 -8.05
C ALA A 270 64.27 -8.61 -7.58
N ASP A 271 63.87 -8.97 -6.37
CA ASP A 271 62.55 -8.65 -5.82
C ASP A 271 62.39 -7.15 -5.52
N LEU A 272 63.42 -6.49 -4.98
CA LEU A 272 63.45 -5.05 -4.74
C LEU A 272 63.41 -4.26 -6.05
N SER A 273 64.06 -4.73 -7.11
CA SER A 273 63.97 -4.08 -8.43
C SER A 273 62.55 -4.15 -9.02
N GLN A 274 61.85 -5.26 -8.80
CA GLN A 274 60.47 -5.43 -9.24
C GLN A 274 59.51 -4.55 -8.43
N LEU A 275 59.70 -4.49 -7.11
CA LEU A 275 58.92 -3.61 -6.24
C LEU A 275 59.17 -2.12 -6.56
N ALA A 276 60.42 -1.72 -6.78
CA ALA A 276 60.78 -0.36 -7.16
C ALA A 276 60.09 0.07 -8.48
N ALA A 277 60.06 -0.81 -9.48
CA ALA A 277 59.37 -0.55 -10.74
C ALA A 277 57.84 -0.42 -10.56
N ALA A 278 57.25 -1.20 -9.66
CA ALA A 278 55.83 -1.10 -9.32
C ALA A 278 55.51 0.22 -8.62
N LEU A 279 56.28 0.59 -7.59
CA LEU A 279 56.17 1.88 -6.90
C LEU A 279 56.37 3.07 -7.85
N ASP A 280 57.26 2.92 -8.85
CA ASP A 280 57.43 3.89 -9.93
C ASP A 280 56.20 4.08 -10.80
N GLY A 281 55.53 2.99 -11.18
CA GLY A 281 54.26 3.05 -11.87
C GLY A 281 53.18 3.75 -11.05
N THR A 282 53.02 3.38 -9.79
CA THR A 282 52.00 3.93 -8.88
C THR A 282 52.15 5.44 -8.69
N ALA A 283 53.37 5.96 -8.58
CA ALA A 283 53.59 7.38 -8.43
C ALA A 283 53.33 8.20 -9.70
N VAL A 284 53.56 7.60 -10.87
CA VAL A 284 53.20 8.25 -12.15
C VAL A 284 51.68 8.40 -12.24
N VAL A 285 50.92 7.39 -11.80
CA VAL A 285 49.45 7.44 -11.74
C VAL A 285 48.99 8.47 -10.70
N LEU A 286 49.54 8.45 -9.48
CA LEU A 286 49.22 9.43 -8.43
C LEU A 286 49.67 10.86 -8.75
N GLY A 287 50.67 11.03 -9.61
CA GLY A 287 51.10 12.32 -10.13
C GLY A 287 50.18 12.88 -11.22
N GLN A 288 49.42 12.02 -11.90
CA GLN A 288 48.38 12.42 -12.87
C GLN A 288 47.04 12.73 -12.20
N LEU A 289 46.78 12.11 -11.04
CA LEU A 289 45.64 12.42 -10.18
C LEU A 289 45.97 13.66 -9.33
N GLU A 290 45.51 14.83 -9.75
CA GLU A 290 45.73 16.11 -9.05
C GLU A 290 45.24 16.08 -7.57
N SER A 291 44.33 15.16 -7.24
CA SER A 291 43.63 15.06 -5.95
C SER A 291 44.22 14.07 -4.93
N ALA A 292 45.33 13.38 -5.20
CA ALA A 292 45.85 12.42 -4.23
C ALA A 292 46.24 13.09 -2.89
N ASP A 293 45.90 12.43 -1.79
CA ASP A 293 46.12 12.90 -0.42
C ASP A 293 47.63 13.14 -0.13
N PRO A 294 48.02 14.24 0.56
CA PRO A 294 49.43 14.54 0.87
C PRO A 294 50.13 13.47 1.70
N ASP A 295 49.40 12.80 2.62
CA ASP A 295 49.97 11.78 3.48
C ASP A 295 50.26 10.50 2.69
N THR A 296 49.38 10.16 1.73
CA THR A 296 49.59 9.04 0.80
C THR A 296 50.84 9.24 -0.08
N ARG A 297 51.07 10.47 -0.57
CA ARG A 297 52.29 10.79 -1.33
C ARG A 297 53.55 10.68 -0.47
N SER A 298 53.47 11.17 0.78
CA SER A 298 54.58 11.06 1.74
C SER A 298 54.93 9.61 2.06
N GLN A 299 53.93 8.76 2.29
CA GLN A 299 54.13 7.33 2.56
C GLN A 299 54.77 6.62 1.37
N LEU A 300 54.29 6.88 0.14
CA LEU A 300 54.88 6.28 -1.07
C LEU A 300 56.35 6.70 -1.28
N ASP A 301 56.67 7.97 -1.02
CA ASP A 301 58.05 8.48 -1.12
C ASP A 301 58.95 7.85 -0.05
N GLU A 302 58.44 7.63 1.16
CA GLU A 302 59.14 6.95 2.26
C GLU A 302 59.39 5.47 1.94
N THR A 303 58.37 4.74 1.47
CA THR A 303 58.52 3.35 1.02
C THR A 303 59.50 3.23 -0.13
N ARG A 304 59.47 4.15 -1.10
CA ARG A 304 60.44 4.17 -2.20
C ARG A 304 61.87 4.40 -1.71
N ALA A 305 62.06 5.33 -0.77
CA ALA A 305 63.37 5.60 -0.21
C ALA A 305 63.93 4.36 0.50
N ALA A 306 63.07 3.66 1.26
CA ALA A 306 63.42 2.41 1.93
C ALA A 306 63.78 1.29 0.94
N VAL A 307 62.98 1.09 -0.12
CA VAL A 307 63.27 0.11 -1.16
C VAL A 307 64.57 0.41 -1.90
N ALA A 308 64.84 1.68 -2.20
CA ALA A 308 66.09 2.11 -2.84
C ALA A 308 67.31 1.89 -1.93
N GLN A 309 67.15 2.11 -0.62
CA GLN A 309 68.18 1.85 0.38
C GLN A 309 68.46 0.34 0.50
N ALA A 310 67.42 -0.47 0.67
CA ALA A 310 67.55 -1.92 0.73
C ALA A 310 68.18 -2.50 -0.55
N ALA A 311 67.84 -1.95 -1.73
CA ALA A 311 68.41 -2.39 -3.00
C ALA A 311 69.91 -2.07 -3.09
N ALA A 312 70.32 -0.88 -2.65
CA ALA A 312 71.73 -0.51 -2.61
C ALA A 312 72.52 -1.38 -1.62
N THR A 313 71.94 -1.71 -0.47
CA THR A 313 72.54 -2.62 0.51
C THR A 313 72.66 -4.04 -0.07
N ALA A 314 71.61 -4.55 -0.73
CA ALA A 314 71.61 -5.88 -1.36
C ALA A 314 72.65 -5.99 -2.49
N GLU A 315 72.76 -4.98 -3.36
CA GLU A 315 73.77 -4.94 -4.43
C GLU A 315 75.20 -4.90 -3.87
N ALA A 316 75.41 -4.19 -2.76
CA ALA A 316 76.72 -4.12 -2.11
C ALA A 316 77.12 -5.45 -1.44
N VAL A 317 76.15 -6.19 -0.90
CA VAL A 317 76.38 -7.55 -0.38
C VAL A 317 76.67 -8.54 -1.52
N ASP A 318 75.86 -8.54 -2.59
CA ASP A 318 76.05 -9.43 -3.75
C ASP A 318 77.39 -9.18 -4.50
N ALA A 319 77.85 -7.92 -4.53
CA ALA A 319 79.15 -7.56 -5.12
C ALA A 319 80.37 -8.03 -4.29
N GLY A 320 80.16 -8.59 -3.09
CA GLY A 320 81.22 -9.11 -2.23
C GLY A 320 82.17 -8.02 -1.71
N THR A 321 81.65 -6.82 -1.47
CA THR A 321 82.45 -5.72 -0.91
C THR A 321 82.78 -5.98 0.57
N ASP A 322 84.07 -5.97 0.93
CA ASP A 322 84.61 -6.35 2.26
C ASP A 322 84.13 -5.49 3.47
N ASP A 323 83.29 -4.46 3.27
CA ASP A 323 82.93 -3.44 4.26
C ASP A 323 81.40 -3.32 4.49
N VAL A 324 80.61 -4.28 4.03
CA VAL A 324 79.13 -4.22 4.09
C VAL A 324 78.63 -4.99 5.31
N ASP A 325 77.82 -4.33 6.14
CA ASP A 325 77.20 -4.90 7.32
C ASP A 325 76.01 -5.78 6.89
N THR A 326 76.17 -7.11 6.88
CA THR A 326 75.10 -8.05 6.50
C THR A 326 73.90 -7.96 7.44
N ALA A 327 74.08 -7.48 8.67
CA ALA A 327 72.97 -7.20 9.58
C ALA A 327 72.12 -6.02 9.08
N GLN A 328 72.75 -5.05 8.40
CA GLN A 328 72.04 -3.92 7.81
C GLN A 328 71.14 -4.34 6.64
N LEU A 329 71.51 -5.37 5.89
CA LEU A 329 70.66 -5.94 4.85
C LEU A 329 69.39 -6.57 5.44
N ALA A 330 69.52 -7.34 6.52
CA ALA A 330 68.37 -7.94 7.21
C ALA A 330 67.43 -6.86 7.78
N ASP A 331 67.99 -5.82 8.42
CA ASP A 331 67.22 -4.69 8.95
C ASP A 331 66.50 -3.91 7.84
N ASP A 332 67.18 -3.60 6.73
CA ASP A 332 66.59 -2.88 5.59
C ASP A 332 65.46 -3.70 4.92
N LEU A 333 65.63 -5.02 4.78
CA LEU A 333 64.61 -5.93 4.21
C LEU A 333 63.40 -6.09 5.13
N ALA A 334 63.63 -6.23 6.45
CA ALA A 334 62.55 -6.27 7.44
C ALA A 334 61.75 -4.96 7.46
N ALA A 335 62.43 -3.81 7.38
CA ALA A 335 61.78 -2.51 7.30
C ALA A 335 60.92 -2.37 6.03
N VAL A 336 61.41 -2.80 4.88
CA VAL A 336 60.63 -2.84 3.63
C VAL A 336 59.44 -3.80 3.76
N GLY A 337 59.64 -4.98 4.36
CA GLY A 337 58.58 -5.96 4.62
C GLY A 337 57.46 -5.41 5.50
N ASP A 338 57.81 -4.76 6.62
CA ASP A 338 56.87 -4.11 7.54
C ASP A 338 56.13 -2.96 6.85
N MET A 339 56.83 -2.07 6.14
CA MET A 339 56.20 -0.96 5.43
C MET A 339 55.25 -1.43 4.33
N VAL A 340 55.62 -2.44 3.53
CA VAL A 340 54.76 -2.98 2.48
C VAL A 340 53.55 -3.72 3.07
N SER A 341 53.70 -4.33 4.25
CA SER A 341 52.61 -5.01 4.96
C SER A 341 51.64 -4.06 5.66
N ASP A 342 52.14 -2.92 6.17
CA ASP A 342 51.34 -1.88 6.82
C ASP A 342 50.70 -0.90 5.80
N THR A 343 51.19 -0.88 4.56
CA THR A 343 50.67 0.01 3.50
C THR A 343 49.34 -0.53 2.94
N VAL A 344 48.25 0.04 3.44
CA VAL A 344 46.86 -0.02 2.93
C VAL A 344 46.12 -1.33 3.22
N VAL A 345 45.77 -1.55 4.48
CA VAL A 345 44.63 -2.40 4.85
C VAL A 345 43.38 -1.53 4.85
N LEU A 346 42.78 -1.32 3.67
CA LEU A 346 41.41 -0.81 3.58
C LEU A 346 40.48 -1.83 4.25
N ASP A 347 39.53 -1.35 5.04
CA ASP A 347 38.54 -2.21 5.67
C ASP A 347 37.82 -3.03 4.57
N PRO A 348 37.84 -4.38 4.62
CA PRO A 348 37.17 -5.21 3.62
C PRO A 348 35.69 -4.85 3.42
N ASP A 349 35.03 -4.33 4.45
CA ASP A 349 33.64 -3.91 4.40
C ASP A 349 33.41 -2.60 3.63
N VAL A 350 34.45 -1.77 3.45
CA VAL A 350 34.44 -0.55 2.62
C VAL A 350 34.76 -0.90 1.17
N LEU A 351 35.70 -1.83 0.94
CA LEU A 351 36.02 -2.33 -0.41
C LEU A 351 34.86 -3.07 -1.07
N VAL A 352 34.11 -3.85 -0.28
CA VAL A 352 32.99 -4.65 -0.80
C VAL A 352 31.70 -3.83 -0.94
N ARG A 353 31.60 -2.72 -0.19
CA ARG A 353 30.43 -1.83 -0.17
C ARG A 353 30.86 -0.36 -0.01
N PRO A 354 31.47 0.24 -1.04
CA PRO A 354 31.98 1.61 -0.97
C PRO A 354 30.88 2.65 -0.80
N PHE A 355 29.66 2.37 -1.27
CA PHE A 355 28.53 3.28 -1.17
C PHE A 355 27.50 2.83 -0.15
N ARG A 356 26.90 3.79 0.58
CA ARG A 356 25.70 3.58 1.40
C ARG A 356 24.62 4.59 1.05
N SER A 357 23.37 4.19 1.24
CA SER A 357 22.21 5.06 1.06
C SER A 357 21.81 5.71 2.37
N GLU A 358 21.53 7.00 2.33
CA GLU A 358 20.72 7.67 3.35
C GLU A 358 19.51 8.28 2.67
N THR A 359 18.32 7.94 3.15
CA THR A 359 17.06 8.48 2.63
C THR A 359 16.55 9.53 3.60
N GLU A 360 16.19 10.70 3.08
CA GLU A 360 15.74 11.85 3.86
C GLU A 360 14.42 12.35 3.30
N ASN A 361 13.44 12.56 4.19
CA ASN A 361 12.19 13.20 3.80
C ASN A 361 12.36 14.70 4.01
N VAL A 362 12.28 15.48 2.94
CA VAL A 362 12.41 16.95 2.99
C VAL A 362 11.08 17.63 3.33
N GLY A 363 10.00 16.85 3.38
CA GLY A 363 8.70 17.24 3.90
C GLY A 363 8.65 17.26 5.44
N PRO A 364 7.45 17.20 6.05
CA PRO A 364 7.31 17.31 7.50
C PRO A 364 7.99 16.14 8.25
N ASP A 365 9.06 16.44 9.00
CA ASP A 365 10.01 15.50 9.64
C ASP A 365 9.44 14.48 10.67
N ASP A 366 8.13 14.47 10.95
CA ASP A 366 7.54 13.72 12.08
C ASP A 366 6.27 12.94 11.75
N VAL A 367 5.94 12.70 10.47
CA VAL A 367 4.71 11.98 10.12
C VAL A 367 4.86 10.49 10.42
N THR A 368 4.27 10.04 11.53
CA THR A 368 4.24 8.60 11.83
C THR A 368 3.18 7.88 10.98
N PRO A 369 3.30 6.56 10.76
CA PRO A 369 2.24 5.80 10.10
C PRO A 369 0.88 5.93 10.79
N THR A 370 0.87 6.14 12.12
CA THR A 370 -0.36 6.38 12.88
C THR A 370 -0.99 7.71 12.48
N ASP A 371 -0.19 8.76 12.32
CA ASP A 371 -0.67 10.07 11.87
C ASP A 371 -1.23 9.98 10.45
N TYR A 372 -0.54 9.28 9.55
CA TYR A 372 -0.96 9.14 8.14
C TYR A 372 -2.29 8.38 7.96
N PHE A 373 -2.44 7.20 8.59
CA PHE A 373 -3.63 6.34 8.36
C PHE A 373 -4.87 6.76 9.16
N THR A 374 -4.69 7.51 10.25
CA THR A 374 -5.80 7.95 11.11
C THR A 374 -6.86 8.80 10.39
N PRO A 375 -6.53 9.93 9.72
CA PRO A 375 -7.53 10.74 9.00
C PRO A 375 -8.29 9.91 7.97
N SER A 376 -7.59 9.02 7.27
CA SER A 376 -8.19 8.20 6.23
C SER A 376 -9.16 7.16 6.79
N SER A 377 -8.78 6.51 7.90
CA SER A 377 -9.67 5.60 8.64
C SER A 377 -10.89 6.33 9.21
N LEU A 378 -10.74 7.57 9.69
CA LEU A 378 -11.85 8.41 10.16
C LEU A 378 -12.84 8.71 9.04
N ALA A 379 -12.36 9.15 7.87
CA ALA A 379 -13.22 9.38 6.70
C ALA A 379 -14.01 8.12 6.31
N LEU A 380 -13.34 6.98 6.27
CA LEU A 380 -13.90 5.70 5.87
C LEU A 380 -14.96 5.19 6.88
N LEU A 381 -14.69 5.30 8.18
CA LEU A 381 -15.64 4.98 9.24
C LEU A 381 -16.87 5.90 9.21
N LEU A 382 -16.65 7.21 9.06
CA LEU A 382 -17.73 8.19 8.98
C LEU A 382 -18.63 7.96 7.77
N GLN A 383 -18.05 7.72 6.59
CA GLN A 383 -18.82 7.34 5.41
C GLN A 383 -19.64 6.08 5.68
N HIS A 384 -19.03 5.02 6.21
CA HIS A 384 -19.72 3.75 6.40
C HIS A 384 -20.91 3.86 7.36
N LEU A 385 -20.73 4.56 8.50
CA LEU A 385 -21.79 4.79 9.47
C LEU A 385 -22.92 5.65 8.88
N ALA A 386 -22.57 6.76 8.23
CA ALA A 386 -23.54 7.65 7.59
C ALA A 386 -24.36 6.91 6.52
N LEU A 387 -23.68 6.24 5.60
CA LEU A 387 -24.31 5.50 4.50
C LEU A 387 -25.23 4.39 5.05
N THR A 388 -24.75 3.61 6.03
CA THR A 388 -25.54 2.52 6.63
C THR A 388 -26.78 3.04 7.36
N PHE A 389 -26.64 4.08 8.18
CA PHE A 389 -27.78 4.65 8.92
C PHE A 389 -28.82 5.28 7.98
N ALA A 390 -28.38 6.05 6.98
CA ALA A 390 -29.28 6.61 5.99
C ALA A 390 -30.02 5.53 5.20
N ALA A 391 -29.30 4.49 4.77
CA ALA A 391 -29.89 3.41 3.99
C ALA A 391 -30.91 2.61 4.81
N LEU A 392 -30.57 2.24 6.04
CA LEU A 392 -31.45 1.51 6.95
C LEU A 392 -32.68 2.33 7.34
N SER A 393 -32.52 3.64 7.59
CA SER A 393 -33.63 4.54 7.92
C SER A 393 -34.74 4.45 6.88
N LEU A 394 -34.40 4.63 5.60
CA LEU A 394 -35.38 4.64 4.52
C LEU A 394 -35.92 3.25 4.17
N VAL A 395 -35.16 2.18 4.44
CA VAL A 395 -35.65 0.80 4.28
C VAL A 395 -36.63 0.43 5.39
N ARG A 396 -36.38 0.86 6.63
CA ARG A 396 -37.26 0.60 7.78
C ARG A 396 -38.58 1.36 7.66
N ASP A 397 -38.55 2.62 7.26
CA ASP A 397 -39.77 3.41 7.02
C ASP A 397 -40.70 2.74 6.02
N ARG A 398 -40.12 2.13 4.97
CA ARG A 398 -40.91 1.35 3.99
C ARG A 398 -41.50 0.08 4.59
N ARG A 399 -40.68 -0.68 5.32
CA ARG A 399 -41.13 -1.96 5.90
C ARG A 399 -42.19 -1.80 6.98
N THR A 400 -42.19 -0.67 7.68
CA THR A 400 -43.17 -0.33 8.71
C THR A 400 -44.45 0.27 8.16
N GLY A 401 -44.55 0.49 6.84
CA GLY A 401 -45.71 1.13 6.22
C GLY A 401 -45.79 2.64 6.50
N LEU A 402 -44.73 3.27 7.02
CA LEU A 402 -44.74 4.70 7.33
C LEU A 402 -44.99 5.54 6.08
N PHE A 403 -44.58 5.06 4.91
CA PHE A 403 -44.82 5.74 3.63
C PHE A 403 -46.31 5.80 3.27
N GLU A 404 -47.10 4.79 3.63
CA GLU A 404 -48.55 4.80 3.42
C GLU A 404 -49.23 5.85 4.30
N LEU A 405 -48.74 6.00 5.54
CA LEU A 405 -49.21 7.03 6.47
C LEU A 405 -48.81 8.44 6.02
N MET A 406 -47.57 8.61 5.55
CA MET A 406 -47.08 9.90 5.04
C MET A 406 -47.78 10.33 3.75
N ARG A 407 -48.30 9.38 2.96
CA ARG A 407 -49.05 9.65 1.72
C ARG A 407 -50.36 10.41 1.96
N VAL A 408 -50.99 10.20 3.11
CA VAL A 408 -52.21 10.93 3.51
C VAL A 408 -51.88 12.31 4.10
N GLY A 409 -50.62 12.52 4.50
CA GLY A 409 -50.12 13.80 5.00
C GLY A 409 -49.60 14.71 3.87
N PRO A 410 -49.55 16.04 4.09
CA PRO A 410 -49.04 17.00 3.11
C PRO A 410 -47.50 17.09 3.12
N LEU A 411 -46.79 15.95 3.06
CA LEU A 411 -45.32 15.93 3.08
C LEU A 411 -44.74 15.62 1.70
N SER A 412 -43.85 16.48 1.22
CA SER A 412 -43.11 16.28 -0.04
C SER A 412 -41.89 15.38 0.15
N SER A 413 -41.47 14.69 -0.92
CA SER A 413 -40.25 13.88 -0.92
C SER A 413 -39.00 14.67 -0.51
N ILE A 414 -38.93 15.95 -0.87
CA ILE A 414 -37.81 16.83 -0.53
C ILE A 414 -37.77 17.05 0.99
N GLU A 415 -38.91 17.37 1.61
CA GLU A 415 -38.99 17.58 3.06
C GLU A 415 -38.59 16.32 3.83
N ILE A 416 -39.02 15.14 3.37
CA ILE A 416 -38.67 13.85 4.00
C ILE A 416 -37.15 13.60 3.92
N VAL A 417 -36.58 13.74 2.73
CA VAL A 417 -35.14 13.49 2.49
C VAL A 417 -34.29 14.50 3.26
N THR A 418 -34.55 15.80 3.08
CA THR A 418 -33.78 16.86 3.75
C THR A 418 -33.92 16.80 5.26
N GLY A 419 -35.12 16.53 5.79
CA GLY A 419 -35.36 16.38 7.23
C GLY A 419 -34.57 15.21 7.83
N LYS A 420 -34.53 14.07 7.14
CA LYS A 420 -33.71 12.92 7.57
C LYS A 420 -32.22 13.20 7.46
N ILE A 421 -31.76 13.80 6.35
CA ILE A 421 -30.34 14.17 6.19
C ILE A 421 -29.94 15.09 7.34
N LEU A 422 -30.72 16.13 7.63
CA LEU A 422 -30.44 17.06 8.73
C LEU A 422 -30.37 16.34 10.09
N ALA A 423 -31.32 15.46 10.39
CA ALA A 423 -31.31 14.68 11.63
C ALA A 423 -30.07 13.79 11.76
N TYR A 424 -29.69 13.08 10.69
CA TYR A 424 -28.52 12.21 10.70
C TYR A 424 -27.19 12.96 10.61
N VAL A 425 -27.15 14.17 10.05
CA VAL A 425 -25.96 15.05 10.12
C VAL A 425 -25.70 15.45 11.57
N LEU A 426 -26.73 15.80 12.34
CA LEU A 426 -26.55 16.15 13.75
C LEU A 426 -25.97 14.98 14.56
N VAL A 427 -26.54 13.78 14.39
CA VAL A 427 -26.02 12.55 15.04
C VAL A 427 -24.60 12.23 14.52
N GLY A 428 -24.40 12.29 13.21
CA GLY A 428 -23.11 12.04 12.57
C GLY A 428 -22.03 13.01 13.00
N SER A 429 -22.37 14.28 13.27
CA SER A 429 -21.44 15.29 13.76
C SER A 429 -20.98 14.97 15.18
N VAL A 430 -21.87 14.47 16.05
CA VAL A 430 -21.49 13.99 17.39
C VAL A 430 -20.58 12.78 17.31
N VAL A 431 -20.89 11.82 16.43
CA VAL A 431 -20.03 10.66 16.19
C VAL A 431 -18.67 11.09 15.65
N ALA A 432 -18.62 12.01 14.69
CA ALA A 432 -17.37 12.55 14.15
C ALA A 432 -16.54 13.27 15.20
N ALA A 433 -17.15 14.15 16.00
CA ALA A 433 -16.46 14.81 17.10
C ALA A 433 -15.91 13.79 18.12
N THR A 434 -16.64 12.70 18.39
CA THR A 434 -16.19 11.64 19.30
C THR A 434 -15.02 10.85 18.71
N LEU A 435 -15.07 10.49 17.42
CA LEU A 435 -14.00 9.74 16.76
C LEU A 435 -12.72 10.58 16.60
N ILE A 436 -12.86 11.83 16.16
CA ILE A 436 -11.73 12.76 15.99
C ILE A 436 -11.15 13.16 17.35
N GLY A 437 -12.01 13.45 18.33
CA GLY A 437 -11.59 13.69 19.71
C GLY A 437 -10.88 12.48 20.33
N GLY A 438 -11.37 11.26 20.05
CA GLY A 438 -10.70 10.02 20.42
C GLY A 438 -9.31 9.90 19.80
N ALA A 439 -9.21 10.05 18.48
CA ALA A 439 -7.94 10.01 17.75
C ALA A 439 -6.91 10.99 18.31
N THR A 440 -7.29 12.26 18.48
CA THR A 440 -6.39 13.30 18.99
C THR A 440 -5.97 13.07 20.45
N LEU A 441 -6.88 12.64 21.32
CA LEU A 441 -6.59 12.48 22.75
C LEU A 441 -5.90 11.14 23.09
N THR A 442 -6.23 10.05 22.40
CA THR A 442 -5.70 8.71 22.73
C THR A 442 -4.51 8.30 21.88
N LEU A 443 -4.47 8.72 20.60
CA LEU A 443 -3.41 8.34 19.67
C LEU A 443 -2.36 9.45 19.51
N GLY A 444 -2.59 10.64 20.06
CA GLY A 444 -1.66 11.77 19.95
C GLY A 444 -1.64 12.43 18.57
N VAL A 445 -2.54 12.04 17.67
CA VAL A 445 -2.60 12.59 16.30
C VAL A 445 -2.96 14.06 16.38
N SER A 446 -2.09 14.90 15.83
CA SER A 446 -2.29 16.34 15.83
C SER A 446 -3.25 16.78 14.72
N VAL A 447 -3.90 17.93 14.90
CA VAL A 447 -4.65 18.61 13.84
C VAL A 447 -3.87 19.87 13.52
N ALA A 448 -3.01 19.80 12.50
CA ALA A 448 -2.13 20.91 12.12
C ALA A 448 -2.90 22.13 11.58
N GLY A 449 -3.99 21.88 10.84
CA GLY A 449 -4.74 22.91 10.13
C GLY A 449 -5.91 23.52 10.92
N SER A 450 -6.74 24.29 10.20
CA SER A 450 -7.89 24.99 10.77
C SER A 450 -9.04 24.06 11.13
N ILE A 451 -9.53 24.16 12.38
CA ILE A 451 -10.75 23.47 12.84
C ILE A 451 -11.97 23.81 11.95
N GLY A 452 -12.02 25.01 11.38
CA GLY A 452 -13.11 25.41 10.48
C GLY A 452 -13.14 24.54 9.21
N TRP A 453 -11.99 24.31 8.59
CA TRP A 453 -11.88 23.44 7.42
C TRP A 453 -12.18 21.99 7.77
N LEU A 454 -11.73 21.54 8.95
CA LEU A 454 -12.03 20.19 9.44
C LEU A 454 -13.55 19.98 9.53
N VAL A 455 -14.28 20.93 10.10
CA VAL A 455 -15.75 20.87 10.16
C VAL A 455 -16.38 20.86 8.77
N VAL A 456 -15.88 21.66 7.83
CA VAL A 456 -16.40 21.71 6.45
C VAL A 456 -16.22 20.36 5.74
N ILE A 457 -15.04 19.75 5.81
CA ILE A 457 -14.77 18.44 5.19
C ILE A 457 -15.60 17.35 5.84
N VAL A 458 -15.64 17.28 7.17
CA VAL A 458 -16.46 16.30 7.91
C VAL A 458 -17.93 16.42 7.53
N LEU A 459 -18.49 17.64 7.51
CA LEU A 459 -19.88 17.86 7.10
C LEU A 459 -20.10 17.49 5.63
N GLY A 460 -19.16 17.82 4.73
CA GLY A 460 -19.20 17.46 3.32
C GLY A 460 -19.24 15.94 3.10
N VAL A 461 -18.38 15.20 3.81
CA VAL A 461 -18.36 13.72 3.79
C VAL A 461 -19.66 13.15 4.36
N LEU A 462 -20.15 13.67 5.49
CA LEU A 462 -21.42 13.21 6.06
C LEU A 462 -22.59 13.44 5.12
N LEU A 463 -22.74 14.66 4.57
CA LEU A 463 -23.85 15.02 3.67
C LEU A 463 -23.85 14.17 2.40
N SER A 464 -22.70 13.99 1.76
CA SER A 464 -22.57 13.20 0.53
C SER A 464 -22.78 11.71 0.79
N SER A 465 -22.25 11.18 1.90
CA SER A 465 -22.43 9.78 2.30
C SER A 465 -23.86 9.45 2.72
N LEU A 466 -24.53 10.35 3.44
CA LEU A 466 -25.95 10.21 3.79
C LEU A 466 -26.82 10.22 2.53
N SER A 467 -26.52 11.12 1.59
CA SER A 467 -27.22 11.20 0.30
C SER A 467 -27.04 9.91 -0.51
N LEU A 468 -25.82 9.38 -0.57
CA LEU A 468 -25.52 8.10 -1.21
C LEU A 468 -26.27 6.94 -0.52
N GLY A 469 -26.29 6.91 0.81
CA GLY A 469 -27.04 5.90 1.58
C GLY A 469 -28.54 5.91 1.28
N MET A 470 -29.14 7.10 1.19
CA MET A 470 -30.55 7.23 0.78
C MET A 470 -30.75 6.81 -0.69
N ALA A 471 -29.81 7.11 -1.58
CA ALA A 471 -29.86 6.65 -2.96
C ALA A 471 -29.83 5.11 -3.06
N LEU A 472 -28.94 4.46 -2.29
CA LEU A 472 -28.83 3.01 -2.21
C LEU A 472 -30.05 2.34 -1.57
N ALA A 473 -30.73 3.02 -0.65
CA ALA A 473 -32.00 2.53 -0.12
C ALA A 473 -33.05 2.35 -1.22
N ILE A 474 -33.08 3.19 -2.27
CA ILE A 474 -34.05 3.06 -3.36
C ILE A 474 -33.97 1.69 -4.04
N VAL A 475 -32.78 1.12 -4.20
CA VAL A 475 -32.59 -0.21 -4.83
C VAL A 475 -32.70 -1.37 -3.83
N SER A 476 -32.55 -1.08 -2.54
CA SER A 476 -32.61 -2.05 -1.45
C SER A 476 -34.05 -2.44 -1.09
N LYS A 477 -34.35 -3.74 -1.08
CA LYS A 477 -35.66 -4.28 -0.67
C LYS A 477 -35.69 -4.73 0.80
N THR A 478 -34.53 -5.04 1.37
CA THR A 478 -34.40 -5.55 2.73
C THR A 478 -33.31 -4.80 3.49
N GLU A 479 -33.38 -4.83 4.83
CA GLU A 479 -32.32 -4.24 5.67
C GLU A 479 -30.97 -4.91 5.41
N SER A 480 -30.94 -6.23 5.27
CA SER A 480 -29.72 -6.98 4.93
C SER A 480 -29.12 -6.57 3.58
N GLN A 481 -29.96 -6.26 2.58
CA GLN A 481 -29.45 -5.74 1.30
C GLN A 481 -28.83 -4.35 1.45
N ALA A 482 -29.44 -3.46 2.23
CA ALA A 482 -28.90 -2.13 2.47
C ALA A 482 -27.56 -2.20 3.20
N VAL A 483 -27.44 -3.05 4.22
CA VAL A 483 -26.16 -3.29 4.93
C VAL A 483 -25.12 -3.87 3.96
N GLN A 484 -25.49 -4.81 3.09
CA GLN A 484 -24.55 -5.39 2.14
C GLN A 484 -24.09 -4.35 1.08
N PHE A 485 -24.96 -3.47 0.60
CA PHE A 485 -24.55 -2.35 -0.27
C PHE A 485 -23.61 -1.40 0.46
N ALA A 486 -23.89 -1.09 1.73
CA ALA A 486 -23.00 -0.28 2.57
C ALA A 486 -21.64 -0.94 2.79
N MET A 487 -21.61 -2.27 2.95
CA MET A 487 -20.40 -3.06 3.08
C MET A 487 -19.60 -3.09 1.78
N LEU A 488 -20.26 -3.21 0.63
CA LEU A 488 -19.58 -3.13 -0.66
C LEU A 488 -19.03 -1.73 -0.94
N ALA A 489 -19.76 -0.68 -0.56
CA ALA A 489 -19.26 0.69 -0.63
C ALA A 489 -18.08 0.92 0.34
N LEU A 490 -18.09 0.28 1.52
CA LEU A 490 -16.96 0.28 2.45
C LEU A 490 -15.73 -0.40 1.84
N LEU A 491 -15.89 -1.61 1.28
CA LEU A 491 -14.80 -2.33 0.62
C LEU A 491 -14.29 -1.58 -0.60
N ALA A 492 -15.18 -1.01 -1.42
CA ALA A 492 -14.80 -0.15 -2.53
C ALA A 492 -14.03 1.09 -2.05
N GLY A 493 -14.49 1.71 -0.96
CA GLY A 493 -13.77 2.79 -0.29
C GLY A 493 -12.37 2.34 0.14
N LEU A 494 -12.26 1.24 0.87
CA LEU A 494 -10.99 0.73 1.38
C LEU A 494 -9.92 0.60 0.29
N PHE A 495 -10.28 0.02 -0.86
CA PHE A 495 -9.34 -0.20 -1.96
C PHE A 495 -9.20 1.00 -2.89
N PHE A 496 -10.30 1.62 -3.31
CA PHE A 496 -10.28 2.55 -4.44
C PHE A 496 -10.26 4.03 -4.05
N SER A 497 -10.24 4.38 -2.76
CA SER A 497 -10.36 5.79 -2.33
C SER A 497 -9.03 6.53 -2.13
N GLY A 498 -7.88 5.90 -2.38
CA GLY A 498 -6.58 6.46 -1.98
C GLY A 498 -6.07 5.94 -0.63
N PHE A 499 -6.86 5.14 0.10
CA PHE A 499 -6.46 4.65 1.43
C PHE A 499 -5.41 3.53 1.38
N VAL A 500 -5.69 2.43 0.69
CA VAL A 500 -4.76 1.29 0.55
C VAL A 500 -3.96 1.40 -0.75
N LEU A 501 -4.61 1.89 -1.80
CA LEU A 501 -4.04 1.99 -3.13
C LEU A 501 -4.00 3.48 -3.51
N PRO A 502 -2.84 4.04 -3.88
CA PRO A 502 -2.73 5.44 -4.30
C PRO A 502 -3.64 5.74 -5.50
N LEU A 503 -4.26 6.92 -5.52
CA LEU A 503 -5.19 7.31 -6.60
C LEU A 503 -4.50 7.57 -7.93
N ASP A 504 -3.23 7.99 -7.90
CA ASP A 504 -2.49 8.40 -9.09
C ASP A 504 -2.06 7.21 -9.94
N THR A 505 -1.84 6.07 -9.31
CA THR A 505 -1.45 4.82 -9.96
C THR A 505 -2.64 4.09 -10.62
N MET A 506 -3.87 4.55 -10.39
CA MET A 506 -5.07 3.86 -10.91
C MET A 506 -5.36 4.24 -12.36
N ARG A 507 -5.58 3.23 -13.20
CA ARG A 507 -6.00 3.45 -14.60
C ARG A 507 -7.50 3.73 -14.72
N TYR A 508 -7.89 4.37 -15.81
CA TYR A 508 -9.29 4.47 -16.23
C TYR A 508 -9.79 3.08 -16.70
N PRO A 509 -11.03 2.67 -16.37
CA PRO A 509 -12.11 3.45 -15.77
C PRO A 509 -12.17 3.45 -14.23
N VAL A 510 -11.32 2.69 -13.53
CA VAL A 510 -11.38 2.53 -12.07
C VAL A 510 -11.16 3.86 -11.35
N LYS A 511 -10.21 4.69 -11.83
CA LYS A 511 -9.98 6.05 -11.32
C LYS A 511 -11.28 6.88 -11.29
N ALA A 512 -12.17 6.72 -12.27
CA ALA A 512 -13.46 7.44 -12.29
C ALA A 512 -14.44 6.92 -11.22
N ILE A 513 -14.41 5.63 -10.89
CA ILE A 513 -15.21 5.04 -9.81
C ILE A 513 -14.75 5.57 -8.46
N SER A 514 -13.44 5.71 -8.26
CA SER A 514 -12.83 6.32 -7.07
C SER A 514 -13.39 7.71 -6.81
N TRP A 515 -13.44 8.57 -7.82
CA TRP A 515 -13.99 9.92 -7.71
C TRP A 515 -15.52 9.99 -7.52
N LEU A 516 -16.21 8.85 -7.63
CA LEU A 516 -17.64 8.73 -7.29
C LEU A 516 -17.86 8.48 -5.79
N LEU A 517 -16.84 8.03 -5.07
CA LEU A 517 -16.93 7.70 -3.64
C LEU A 517 -16.70 8.96 -2.78
N PRO A 518 -17.64 9.30 -1.87
CA PRO A 518 -17.45 10.42 -0.95
C PRO A 518 -16.16 10.38 -0.12
N VAL A 519 -15.77 9.18 0.32
CA VAL A 519 -14.59 8.94 1.15
C VAL A 519 -13.30 9.35 0.45
N THR A 520 -13.21 9.29 -0.88
CA THR A 520 -12.02 9.70 -1.65
C THR A 520 -11.66 11.15 -1.36
N TYR A 521 -12.64 12.05 -1.47
CA TYR A 521 -12.46 13.46 -1.11
C TYR A 521 -12.33 13.68 0.40
N GLY A 522 -12.91 12.77 1.20
CA GLY A 522 -12.81 12.84 2.65
C GLY A 522 -11.42 12.50 3.18
N ILE A 523 -10.74 11.54 2.56
CA ILE A 523 -9.36 11.16 2.87
C ILE A 523 -8.44 12.32 2.53
N ASP A 524 -8.46 12.73 1.26
CA ASP A 524 -7.68 13.84 0.71
C ASP A 524 -7.82 15.10 1.59
N GLY A 525 -9.05 15.57 1.80
CA GLY A 525 -9.28 16.77 2.60
C GLY A 525 -8.96 16.62 4.10
N LEU A 526 -9.05 15.43 4.69
CA LEU A 526 -8.64 15.23 6.09
C LEU A 526 -7.12 15.14 6.22
N GLN A 527 -6.42 14.55 5.24
CA GLN A 527 -4.96 14.51 5.20
C GLN A 527 -4.37 15.91 4.99
N ASP A 528 -4.90 16.71 4.06
CA ASP A 528 -4.52 18.13 3.88
C ASP A 528 -4.54 18.89 5.21
N ILE A 529 -5.62 18.71 5.99
CA ILE A 529 -5.84 19.48 7.22
C ILE A 529 -5.06 18.90 8.41
N MET A 530 -5.01 17.58 8.56
CA MET A 530 -4.42 16.95 9.74
C MET A 530 -2.92 16.74 9.61
N LEU A 531 -2.41 16.48 8.39
CA LEU A 531 -1.00 16.23 8.12
C LEU A 531 -0.28 17.48 7.61
N ALA A 532 -0.72 18.04 6.48
CA ALA A 532 -0.05 19.19 5.85
C ALA A 532 -0.35 20.52 6.57
N GLY A 533 -1.49 20.60 7.28
CA GLY A 533 -1.95 21.83 7.92
C GLY A 533 -2.58 22.84 6.95
N ASP A 534 -2.78 22.43 5.71
CA ASP A 534 -3.28 23.25 4.62
C ASP A 534 -4.81 23.29 4.55
N ALA A 535 -5.30 24.27 3.78
CA ALA A 535 -6.70 24.31 3.41
C ALA A 535 -6.99 23.23 2.35
N PRO A 536 -8.12 22.53 2.44
CA PRO A 536 -8.44 21.45 1.51
C PRO A 536 -8.50 21.97 0.07
N ALA A 537 -8.03 21.14 -0.87
CA ALA A 537 -8.02 21.51 -2.28
C ALA A 537 -9.42 21.91 -2.79
N ARG A 538 -9.45 22.90 -3.71
CA ARG A 538 -10.72 23.41 -4.27
C ARG A 538 -11.49 22.32 -5.01
N ALA A 539 -10.78 21.44 -5.71
CA ALA A 539 -11.36 20.29 -6.40
C ALA A 539 -12.12 19.39 -5.42
N THR A 540 -11.57 19.19 -4.22
CA THR A 540 -12.13 18.35 -3.15
C THR A 540 -13.44 18.90 -2.62
N LEU A 541 -13.50 20.21 -2.38
CA LEU A 541 -14.74 20.89 -1.98
C LEU A 541 -15.81 20.84 -3.08
N ILE A 542 -15.43 21.07 -4.34
CA ILE A 542 -16.35 21.01 -5.48
C ILE A 542 -16.86 19.58 -5.68
N GLY A 543 -15.99 18.58 -5.58
CA GLY A 543 -16.31 17.16 -5.69
C GLY A 543 -17.32 16.72 -4.64
N LEU A 544 -17.06 17.02 -3.36
CA LEU A 544 -18.02 16.74 -2.27
C LEU A 544 -19.36 17.43 -2.51
N GLY A 545 -19.35 18.73 -2.85
CA GLY A 545 -20.58 19.47 -3.16
C GLY A 545 -21.36 18.87 -4.32
N ALA A 546 -20.67 18.47 -5.39
CA ALA A 546 -21.27 17.81 -6.54
C ALA A 546 -21.89 16.46 -6.15
N LEU A 547 -21.22 15.64 -5.35
CA LEU A 547 -21.75 14.36 -4.87
C LEU A 547 -22.99 14.55 -3.97
N VAL A 548 -23.02 15.59 -3.12
CA VAL A 548 -24.22 15.93 -2.33
C VAL A 548 -25.40 16.21 -3.26
N VAL A 549 -25.21 17.04 -4.29
CA VAL A 549 -26.27 17.41 -5.22
C VAL A 549 -26.72 16.20 -6.04
N VAL A 550 -25.79 15.43 -6.61
CA VAL A 550 -26.10 14.28 -7.46
C VAL A 550 -26.80 13.19 -6.67
N TYR A 551 -26.25 12.75 -5.54
CA TYR A 551 -26.85 11.70 -4.74
C TYR A 551 -28.14 12.16 -4.05
N GLY A 552 -28.20 13.42 -3.62
CA GLY A 552 -29.42 14.01 -3.06
C GLY A 552 -30.55 14.06 -4.08
N ALA A 553 -30.26 14.49 -5.32
CA ALA A 553 -31.23 14.48 -6.41
C ALA A 553 -31.69 13.06 -6.75
N LEU A 554 -30.77 12.08 -6.80
CA LEU A 554 -31.12 10.67 -7.02
C LEU A 554 -32.04 10.13 -5.92
N ALA A 555 -31.74 10.45 -4.65
CA ALA A 555 -32.58 10.09 -3.51
C ALA A 555 -34.00 10.67 -3.61
N ILE A 556 -34.11 11.98 -3.90
CA ILE A 556 -35.39 12.68 -4.03
C ILE A 556 -36.20 12.15 -5.22
N ILE A 557 -35.58 12.02 -6.39
CA ILE A 557 -36.25 11.54 -7.61
C ILE A 557 -36.72 10.10 -7.42
N GLY A 558 -35.88 9.24 -6.84
CA GLY A 558 -36.24 7.84 -6.62
C GLY A 558 -37.31 7.65 -5.55
N LEU A 559 -37.33 8.48 -4.50
CA LEU A 559 -38.42 8.48 -3.52
C LEU A 559 -39.73 8.95 -4.17
N THR A 560 -39.70 10.04 -4.93
CA THR A 560 -40.88 10.60 -5.62
C THR A 560 -41.50 9.59 -6.60
N ARG A 561 -40.67 8.97 -7.45
CA ARG A 561 -41.15 7.95 -8.41
C ARG A 561 -41.75 6.73 -7.73
N ARG A 562 -41.27 6.37 -6.53
CA ARG A 562 -41.81 5.24 -5.77
C ARG A 562 -43.16 5.57 -5.17
N LEU A 563 -43.30 6.75 -4.56
CA LEU A 563 -44.58 7.21 -4.01
C LEU A 563 -45.67 7.28 -5.11
N GLN A 564 -45.31 7.67 -6.33
CA GLN A 564 -46.25 7.72 -7.47
C GLN A 564 -46.64 6.34 -8.02
N ARG A 565 -45.72 5.36 -8.09
CA ARG A 565 -46.00 4.04 -8.69
C ARG A 565 -46.98 3.20 -7.87
N GLU A 566 -47.07 3.45 -6.57
CA GLU A 566 -48.02 2.78 -5.67
C GLU A 566 -49.40 3.47 -5.66
N ASP A 567 -49.58 4.58 -6.40
CA ASP A 567 -50.90 5.17 -6.68
C ASP A 567 -51.59 4.53 -7.90
N GLU A 568 -50.85 3.85 -8.78
CA GLU A 568 -51.37 3.22 -10.01
C GLU A 568 -51.75 1.73 -9.84
N SER A 569 -51.33 1.09 -8.74
CA SER A 569 -51.60 -0.31 -8.39
C SER A 569 -52.63 -0.42 -7.28
#